data_AF-G3AJW9-F1
#
_entry.id   AF-G3AJW9-F1
#
_cell.length_a   1.000
_cell.length_b   1.000
_cell.length_c   1.000
_cell.angle_alpha   90.00
_cell.angle_beta   90.00
_cell.angle_gamma   90.00
#
_symmetry.space_group_name_H-M   'P 1'
#
loop_
_entity.id
_entity.type
_entity.pdbx_description
1 polymer ?
#
loop_
_entity_poly.entity_id
_entity_poly.type
_entity_poly.pdbx_seq_one_letter_code
_entity_poly.pdbx_strand_id
1 'polypeptide(L)'
;MPDHKSRLEGLAINPAWWAFFTAQSAFNDLGFTLTADSMLSFNQSALVLVVCSFFIVIGNTGFPVFLRFIIWLLFKTAKPLSLYKESLGFLLDHPRRCFTLLFPSAPTWWLFAILVILNGFDLVIFCIVDLKDKPFETIPMGYRVLGGLFQAFCTRTVGFTVMDLSELHAAVQVSYMLMMYISVMPLAISIRRTNVYEEQSLGVYARENNQSDIENGTPSNYVGAHLRNQLSYDIWYIFLGLFVICLAEGGRLRQQDFRFSVFAILFEIISAYGTVGMSLGYPTVNTSLSGQFTVISKLVIIAMMIRGRHRGLPYTIDRAIMLPDAEMRKHDRMQETHALQRSNTLEQSATHTLRRVATQGGSGGPIDAGQNLLGRVYTNVQDYRRRRHERKEAKKLTSRNPNYIVTTVSNI
;
A
#
# COMPACT_ATOMS: atom_id res chain seq x y z
N MET A 1 35.95 1.79 -15.80
CA MET A 1 34.53 2.20 -15.66
C MET A 1 34.03 2.56 -17.03
N PRO A 2 32.80 2.17 -17.43
CA PRO A 2 32.26 2.63 -18.70
C PRO A 2 32.12 4.16 -18.64
N ASP A 3 32.57 4.83 -19.69
CA ASP A 3 32.50 6.28 -19.81
C ASP A 3 31.08 6.72 -20.19
N HIS A 4 30.15 6.57 -19.24
CA HIS A 4 28.75 6.93 -19.44
C HIS A 4 28.58 8.43 -19.72
N LYS A 5 29.53 9.25 -19.25
CA LYS A 5 29.55 10.69 -19.49
C LYS A 5 29.81 10.99 -20.96
N SER A 6 30.85 10.42 -21.57
CA SER A 6 31.11 10.64 -22.99
C SER A 6 30.02 10.08 -23.90
N ARG A 7 29.35 8.99 -23.51
CA ARG A 7 28.17 8.49 -24.24
C ARG A 7 27.02 9.50 -24.25
N LEU A 8 26.71 10.10 -23.10
CA LEU A 8 25.66 11.12 -23.01
C LEU A 8 26.05 12.38 -23.80
N GLU A 9 27.31 12.80 -23.70
CA GLU A 9 27.84 13.93 -24.49
C GLU A 9 27.80 13.64 -26.00
N GLY A 10 28.06 12.40 -26.42
CA GLY A 10 27.92 11.96 -27.81
C GLY A 10 26.48 11.97 -28.34
N LEU A 11 25.48 11.89 -27.45
CA LEU A 11 24.05 12.06 -27.77
C LEU A 11 23.59 13.52 -27.65
N ALA A 12 24.52 14.46 -27.43
CA ALA A 12 24.23 15.87 -27.15
C ALA A 12 23.34 16.08 -25.90
N ILE A 13 23.40 15.16 -24.93
CA ILE A 13 22.64 15.23 -23.68
C ILE A 13 23.58 15.67 -22.56
N ASN A 14 23.21 16.75 -21.86
CA ASN A 14 23.94 17.15 -20.66
C ASN A 14 23.77 16.10 -19.54
N PRO A 15 24.86 15.56 -18.95
CA PRO A 15 24.76 14.53 -17.90
C PRO A 15 23.97 14.95 -16.66
N ALA A 16 24.05 16.23 -16.26
CA ALA A 16 23.30 16.75 -15.12
C ALA A 16 21.79 16.80 -15.42
N TRP A 17 21.43 17.19 -16.64
CA TRP A 17 20.03 17.18 -17.09
C TRP A 17 19.48 15.77 -17.18
N TRP A 18 20.27 14.82 -17.69
CA TRP A 18 19.90 13.41 -17.72
C TRP A 18 19.66 12.86 -16.31
N ALA A 19 20.55 13.15 -15.36
CA ALA A 19 20.38 12.69 -13.98
C ALA A 19 19.11 13.26 -13.35
N PHE A 20 18.85 14.56 -13.51
CA PHE A 20 17.63 15.20 -13.00
C PHE A 20 16.35 14.62 -13.63
N PHE A 21 16.31 14.54 -14.97
CA PHE A 21 15.14 14.05 -15.70
C PHE A 21 14.86 12.58 -15.40
N THR A 22 15.89 11.73 -15.44
CA THR A 22 15.75 10.29 -15.18
C THR A 22 15.35 10.03 -13.73
N ALA A 23 15.88 10.80 -12.76
CA ALA A 23 15.46 10.69 -11.36
C ALA A 23 13.97 11.02 -11.18
N GLN A 24 13.50 12.13 -11.77
CA GLN A 24 12.09 12.52 -11.71
C GLN A 24 11.19 11.50 -12.43
N SER A 25 11.64 10.98 -13.56
CA SER A 25 10.91 9.95 -14.31
C SER A 25 10.81 8.63 -13.54
N ALA A 26 11.90 8.22 -12.87
CA ALA A 26 11.94 7.04 -12.00
C ALA A 26 11.04 7.20 -10.76
N PHE A 27 11.02 8.40 -10.15
CA PHE A 27 10.22 8.65 -8.95
C PHE A 27 8.71 8.76 -9.22
N ASN A 28 8.32 9.26 -10.39
CA ASN A 28 6.90 9.38 -10.75
C ASN A 28 6.37 8.21 -11.59
N ASP A 29 7.17 7.17 -11.80
CA ASP A 29 6.85 6.03 -12.65
C ASP A 29 6.37 6.48 -14.05
N LEU A 30 7.14 7.34 -14.72
CA LEU A 30 6.77 7.88 -16.04
C LEU A 30 7.26 7.03 -17.20
N GLY A 31 8.42 6.38 -17.06
CA GLY A 31 9.03 5.56 -18.11
C GLY A 31 9.70 6.31 -19.24
N PHE A 32 9.71 7.64 -19.19
CA PHE A 32 10.41 8.45 -20.19
C PHE A 32 11.88 8.58 -19.86
N THR A 33 12.72 8.36 -20.86
CA THR A 33 14.17 8.52 -20.81
C THR A 33 14.61 9.47 -21.91
N LEU A 34 15.70 10.21 -21.69
CA LEU A 34 16.30 11.02 -22.76
C LEU A 34 17.11 10.17 -23.75
N THR A 35 17.50 8.98 -23.33
CA THR A 35 18.23 7.99 -24.13
C THR A 35 17.26 7.12 -24.93
N ALA A 36 17.58 6.89 -26.20
CA ALA A 36 16.73 6.13 -27.14
C ALA A 36 16.63 4.63 -26.78
N ASP A 37 17.64 4.11 -26.10
CA ASP A 37 17.75 2.71 -25.64
C ASP A 37 17.27 2.53 -24.19
N SER A 38 16.46 3.46 -23.67
CA SER A 38 16.02 3.47 -22.28
C SER A 38 17.19 3.42 -21.29
N MET A 39 17.36 2.31 -20.56
CA MET A 39 18.44 2.10 -19.59
C MET A 39 19.45 1.03 -20.04
N LEU A 40 19.35 0.53 -21.28
CA LEU A 40 20.22 -0.53 -21.81
C LEU A 40 21.71 -0.16 -21.75
N SER A 41 22.07 1.07 -22.14
CA SER A 41 23.42 1.62 -22.01
C SER A 41 23.98 1.69 -20.59
N PHE A 42 23.13 1.56 -19.57
CA PHE A 42 23.48 1.63 -18.15
C PHE A 42 23.41 0.26 -17.45
N ASN A 43 23.29 -0.84 -18.20
CA ASN A 43 23.18 -2.20 -17.65
C ASN A 43 24.36 -2.65 -16.75
N GLN A 44 25.54 -2.04 -16.90
CA GLN A 44 26.72 -2.28 -16.06
C GLN A 44 26.93 -1.19 -14.98
N SER A 45 26.02 -0.23 -14.84
CA SER A 45 26.10 0.84 -13.84
C SER A 45 25.27 0.48 -12.60
N ALA A 46 25.90 -0.19 -11.63
CA ALA A 46 25.22 -0.60 -10.41
C ALA A 46 24.60 0.59 -9.64
N LEU A 47 25.27 1.73 -9.62
CA LEU A 47 24.77 2.94 -8.95
C LEU A 47 23.45 3.40 -9.57
N VAL A 48 23.40 3.53 -10.91
CA VAL A 48 22.18 3.98 -11.60
C VAL A 48 21.04 2.99 -11.35
N LEU A 49 21.29 1.69 -11.51
CA LEU A 49 20.26 0.67 -11.31
C LEU A 49 19.73 0.65 -9.88
N VAL A 50 20.59 0.74 -8.87
CA VAL A 50 20.17 0.73 -7.46
C VAL A 50 19.41 2.01 -7.08
N VAL A 51 19.92 3.19 -7.48
CA VAL A 51 19.27 4.47 -7.16
C VAL A 51 17.92 4.60 -7.87
N CYS A 52 17.85 4.25 -9.15
CA CYS A 52 16.59 4.24 -9.88
C CYS A 52 15.62 3.20 -9.31
N SER A 53 16.07 1.98 -8.99
CA SER A 53 15.23 0.97 -8.31
C SER A 53 14.64 1.52 -7.01
N PHE A 54 15.44 2.23 -6.22
CA PHE A 54 14.98 2.84 -4.98
C PHE A 54 13.89 3.89 -5.25
N PHE A 55 14.09 4.80 -6.21
CA PHE A 55 13.09 5.81 -6.59
C PHE A 55 11.79 5.22 -7.11
N ILE A 56 11.87 4.18 -7.93
CA ILE A 56 10.71 3.44 -8.46
C ILE A 56 9.89 2.82 -7.32
N VAL A 57 10.56 2.19 -6.35
CA VAL A 57 9.87 1.56 -5.23
C VAL A 57 9.19 2.60 -4.34
N ILE A 58 9.89 3.67 -3.96
CA ILE A 58 9.35 4.67 -3.02
C ILE A 58 8.35 5.63 -3.65
N GLY A 59 8.38 5.82 -4.97
CA GLY A 59 7.60 6.82 -5.68
C GLY A 59 6.10 6.56 -5.68
N ASN A 60 5.71 5.30 -5.86
CA ASN A 60 4.30 4.93 -6.07
C ASN A 60 3.87 3.80 -5.14
N THR A 61 4.20 2.55 -5.49
CA THR A 61 3.75 1.36 -4.74
C THR A 61 4.23 1.30 -3.28
N GLY A 62 5.47 1.71 -3.02
CA GLY A 62 6.08 1.72 -1.69
C GLY A 62 5.89 3.03 -0.94
N PHE A 63 5.28 4.05 -1.56
CA PHE A 63 5.07 5.35 -0.96
C PHE A 63 4.31 5.28 0.39
N PRO A 64 3.19 4.55 0.53
CA PRO A 64 2.50 4.39 1.82
C PRO A 64 3.37 3.78 2.92
N VAL A 65 4.21 2.81 2.56
CA VAL A 65 5.08 2.08 3.49
C VAL A 65 6.22 3.00 3.94
N PHE A 66 6.85 3.69 2.97
CA PHE A 66 7.95 4.60 3.22
C PHE A 66 7.52 5.83 4.03
N LEU A 67 6.35 6.41 3.71
CA LEU A 67 5.78 7.52 4.47
C LEU A 67 5.52 7.12 5.93
N ARG A 68 4.87 5.97 6.17
CA ARG A 68 4.64 5.46 7.54
C ARG A 68 5.96 5.22 8.28
N PHE A 69 6.97 4.69 7.59
CA PHE A 69 8.30 4.45 8.16
C PHE A 69 8.98 5.76 8.59
N ILE A 70 8.91 6.81 7.77
CA ILE A 70 9.45 8.14 8.13
C ILE A 70 8.75 8.69 9.38
N ILE A 71 7.41 8.66 9.41
CA ILE A 71 6.65 9.21 10.55
C ILE A 71 6.97 8.40 11.83
N TRP A 72 7.08 7.07 11.72
CA TRP A 72 7.49 6.21 12.83
C TRP A 72 8.92 6.52 13.31
N LEU A 73 9.86 6.75 12.38
CA LEU A 73 11.24 7.12 12.71
C LEU A 73 11.26 8.47 13.44
N LEU A 74 10.54 9.47 12.93
CA LEU A 74 10.39 10.77 13.57
C LEU A 74 9.79 10.65 14.97
N PHE A 75 8.74 9.84 15.15
CA PHE A 75 8.12 9.57 16.44
C PHE A 75 9.12 8.96 17.46
N LYS A 76 9.99 8.07 17.00
CA LYS A 76 11.01 7.43 17.84
C LYS A 76 12.15 8.39 18.21
N THR A 77 12.52 9.30 17.30
CA THR A 77 13.55 10.34 17.55
C THR A 77 13.04 11.53 18.35
N ALA A 78 11.71 11.73 18.43
CA ALA A 78 11.12 12.86 19.12
C ALA A 78 11.26 12.78 20.65
N LYS A 79 11.56 13.92 21.28
CA LYS A 79 11.68 14.04 22.74
C LYS A 79 10.39 13.60 23.46
N PRO A 80 10.47 12.90 24.60
CA PRO A 80 9.29 12.54 25.39
C PRO A 80 8.55 13.79 25.86
N LEU A 81 7.20 13.75 25.86
CA LEU A 81 6.29 14.84 26.24
C LEU A 81 6.33 16.11 25.36
N SER A 82 6.83 16.02 24.12
CA SER A 82 6.73 17.12 23.16
C SER A 82 5.42 17.06 22.36
N LEU A 83 4.81 18.22 22.08
CA LEU A 83 3.64 18.33 21.19
C LEU A 83 3.87 17.64 19.83
N TYR A 84 5.10 17.72 19.30
CA TYR A 84 5.49 17.02 18.07
C TYR A 84 5.29 15.50 18.15
N LYS A 85 5.59 14.90 19.31
CA LYS A 85 5.44 13.46 19.53
C LYS A 85 3.98 13.06 19.63
N GLU A 86 3.15 13.91 20.23
CA GLU A 86 1.70 13.69 20.32
C GLU A 86 1.03 13.81 18.94
N SER A 87 1.41 14.81 18.14
CA SER A 87 0.94 14.95 16.76
C SER A 87 1.38 13.78 15.86
N LEU A 88 2.64 13.33 16.00
CA LEU A 88 3.14 12.15 15.28
C LEU A 88 2.44 10.87 15.73
N GLY A 89 2.15 10.72 17.02
CA GLY A 89 1.35 9.61 17.55
C GLY A 89 -0.05 9.60 16.95
N PHE A 90 -0.72 10.76 16.93
CA PHE A 90 -2.03 10.92 16.30
C PHE A 90 -2.03 10.56 14.80
N LEU A 91 -0.98 10.93 14.06
CA LEU A 91 -0.81 10.54 12.66
C LEU A 91 -0.65 9.01 12.49
N LEU A 92 0.00 8.32 13.42
CA LEU A 92 0.14 6.85 13.36
C LEU A 92 -1.15 6.12 13.74
N ASP A 93 -1.92 6.68 14.66
CA ASP A 93 -3.16 6.12 15.21
C ASP A 93 -4.38 6.38 14.29
N HIS A 94 -4.42 7.54 13.64
CA HIS A 94 -5.47 7.94 12.69
C HIS A 94 -4.92 8.31 11.30
N PRO A 95 -4.24 7.36 10.62
CA PRO A 95 -3.44 7.66 9.44
C PRO A 95 -4.27 8.20 8.26
N ARG A 96 -5.42 7.58 8.00
CA ARG A 96 -6.28 7.89 6.84
C ARG A 96 -6.97 9.27 6.93
N ARG A 97 -7.25 9.75 8.14
CA ARG A 97 -7.90 11.06 8.37
C ARG A 97 -6.98 12.23 8.05
N CYS A 98 -5.67 12.02 8.14
CA CYS A 98 -4.67 13.04 7.85
C CYS A 98 -4.17 12.94 6.41
N PHE A 99 -4.15 11.75 5.83
CA PHE A 99 -3.66 11.54 4.46
C PHE A 99 -4.18 10.23 3.84
N THR A 100 -4.70 10.31 2.61
CA THR A 100 -5.38 9.20 1.91
C THR A 100 -4.49 7.98 1.66
N LEU A 101 -3.19 8.19 1.44
CA LEU A 101 -2.20 7.13 1.19
C LEU A 101 -1.47 6.68 2.46
N LEU A 102 -1.83 7.19 3.63
CA LEU A 102 -1.28 6.69 4.89
C LEU A 102 -2.17 5.55 5.40
N PHE A 103 -1.67 4.32 5.30
CA PHE A 103 -2.41 3.14 5.77
C PHE A 103 -2.06 2.78 7.22
N PRO A 104 -2.98 2.10 7.94
CA PRO A 104 -2.68 1.46 9.22
C PRO A 104 -1.53 0.43 9.14
N SER A 105 -1.01 0.01 10.29
CA SER A 105 0.14 -0.90 10.38
C SER A 105 -0.11 -2.25 9.70
N ALA A 106 -1.27 -2.88 9.90
CA ALA A 106 -1.53 -4.20 9.30
C ALA A 106 -1.61 -4.15 7.75
N PRO A 107 -2.35 -3.23 7.11
CA PRO A 107 -2.36 -3.10 5.65
C PRO A 107 -1.02 -2.67 5.04
N THR A 108 -0.24 -1.82 5.72
CA THR A 108 1.12 -1.46 5.24
C THR A 108 2.06 -2.66 5.21
N TRP A 109 2.05 -3.51 6.24
CA TRP A 109 2.82 -4.76 6.25
C TRP A 109 2.34 -5.75 5.20
N TRP A 110 1.03 -5.86 4.99
CA TRP A 110 0.45 -6.70 3.94
C TRP A 110 0.88 -6.25 2.53
N LEU A 111 0.80 -4.94 2.26
CA LEU A 111 1.24 -4.33 1.00
C LEU A 111 2.74 -4.59 0.76
N PHE A 112 3.56 -4.37 1.79
CA PHE A 112 5.00 -4.63 1.73
C PHE A 112 5.32 -6.11 1.44
N ALA A 113 4.66 -7.03 2.15
CA ALA A 113 4.87 -8.46 1.95
C ALA A 113 4.52 -8.91 0.52
N ILE A 114 3.37 -8.46 0.00
CA ILE A 114 2.98 -8.75 -1.38
C ILE A 114 3.98 -8.17 -2.38
N LEU A 115 4.44 -6.94 -2.15
CA LEU A 115 5.44 -6.31 -3.02
C LEU A 115 6.71 -7.17 -3.08
N VAL A 116 7.24 -7.59 -1.94
CA VAL A 116 8.45 -8.41 -1.88
C VAL A 116 8.24 -9.77 -2.56
N ILE A 117 7.11 -10.44 -2.31
CA ILE A 117 6.79 -11.74 -2.90
C ILE A 117 6.67 -11.64 -4.42
N LEU A 118 5.93 -10.66 -4.94
CA LEU A 118 5.71 -10.51 -6.38
C LEU A 118 7.02 -10.18 -7.11
N ASN A 119 7.81 -9.22 -6.64
CA ASN A 119 9.10 -8.89 -7.29
C ASN A 119 10.13 -10.03 -7.13
N GLY A 120 10.11 -10.71 -5.98
CA GLY A 120 10.96 -11.89 -5.75
C GLY A 120 10.62 -13.04 -6.71
N PHE A 121 9.34 -13.27 -6.98
CA PHE A 121 8.88 -14.26 -7.94
C PHE A 121 9.42 -14.00 -9.35
N ASP A 122 9.30 -12.76 -9.85
CA ASP A 122 9.83 -12.38 -11.16
C ASP A 122 11.36 -12.52 -11.22
N LEU A 123 12.06 -12.11 -10.16
CA LEU A 123 13.52 -12.27 -10.08
C LEU A 123 13.94 -13.75 -10.09
N VAL A 124 13.21 -14.62 -9.38
CA VAL A 124 13.50 -16.06 -9.33
C VAL A 124 13.29 -16.68 -10.71
N ILE A 125 12.19 -16.36 -11.38
CA ILE A 125 11.92 -16.84 -12.74
C ILE A 125 13.03 -16.38 -13.70
N PHE A 126 13.40 -15.10 -13.67
CA PHE A 126 14.48 -14.57 -14.48
C PHE A 126 15.82 -15.28 -14.19
N CYS A 127 16.15 -15.50 -12.92
CA CYS A 127 17.38 -16.19 -12.52
C CYS A 127 17.42 -17.66 -12.97
N ILE A 128 16.28 -18.34 -13.02
CA ILE A 128 16.21 -19.74 -13.45
C ILE A 128 16.33 -19.86 -14.97
N VAL A 129 15.70 -18.95 -15.70
CA VAL A 129 15.49 -19.09 -17.14
C VAL A 129 16.56 -18.35 -17.96
N ASP A 130 16.78 -17.06 -17.70
CA ASP A 130 17.58 -16.19 -18.58
C ASP A 130 19.02 -15.94 -18.07
N LEU A 131 19.34 -16.36 -16.84
CA LEU A 131 20.63 -16.03 -16.21
C LEU A 131 21.85 -16.54 -17.01
N LYS A 132 21.69 -17.68 -17.69
CA LYS A 132 22.74 -18.34 -18.48
C LYS A 132 22.50 -18.27 -19.99
N ASP A 133 21.54 -17.47 -20.43
CA ASP A 133 21.25 -17.42 -21.86
C ASP A 133 22.33 -16.65 -22.63
N LYS A 134 22.50 -17.02 -23.91
CA LYS A 134 23.55 -16.51 -24.80
C LYS A 134 23.52 -14.98 -25.01
N PRO A 135 22.35 -14.32 -25.13
CA PRO A 135 22.30 -12.88 -25.37
C PRO A 135 22.95 -12.07 -24.23
N PHE A 136 22.87 -12.58 -23.01
CA PHE A 136 23.37 -11.89 -21.81
C PHE A 136 24.76 -12.34 -21.40
N GLU A 137 25.39 -13.28 -22.12
CA GLU A 137 26.67 -13.90 -21.73
C GLU A 137 27.80 -12.86 -21.56
N THR A 138 27.71 -11.75 -22.27
CA THR A 138 28.68 -10.63 -22.26
C THR A 138 28.66 -9.81 -20.96
N ILE A 139 27.57 -9.86 -20.18
CA ILE A 139 27.40 -9.09 -18.95
C ILE A 139 27.86 -9.95 -17.75
N PRO A 140 28.63 -9.44 -16.78
CA PRO A 140 28.99 -10.24 -15.60
C PRO A 140 27.77 -10.64 -14.78
N MET A 141 27.80 -11.84 -14.18
CA MET A 141 26.65 -12.47 -13.52
C MET A 141 25.98 -11.58 -12.45
N GLY A 142 26.77 -10.82 -11.67
CA GLY A 142 26.23 -9.90 -10.66
C GLY A 142 25.37 -8.78 -11.26
N TYR A 143 25.78 -8.22 -12.40
CA TYR A 143 25.00 -7.19 -13.10
C TYR A 143 23.75 -7.77 -13.77
N ARG A 144 23.76 -9.05 -14.17
CA ARG A 144 22.54 -9.71 -14.69
C ARG A 144 21.48 -9.87 -13.62
N VAL A 145 21.85 -10.33 -12.43
CA VAL A 145 20.91 -10.45 -11.30
C VAL A 145 20.36 -9.08 -10.91
N LEU A 146 21.23 -8.06 -10.87
CA LEU A 146 20.80 -6.68 -10.61
C LEU A 146 19.89 -6.14 -11.72
N GLY A 147 20.20 -6.44 -12.99
CA GLY A 147 19.38 -6.08 -14.15
C GLY A 147 18.01 -6.76 -14.12
N GLY A 148 17.95 -8.04 -13.77
CA GLY A 148 16.70 -8.78 -13.58
C GLY A 148 15.86 -8.20 -12.44
N LEU A 149 16.49 -7.85 -11.31
CA LEU A 149 15.81 -7.19 -10.20
C LEU A 149 15.29 -5.80 -10.59
N PHE A 150 16.10 -5.02 -11.30
CA PHE A 150 15.70 -3.72 -11.84
C PHE A 150 14.51 -3.86 -12.80
N GLN A 151 14.55 -4.84 -13.70
CA GLN A 151 13.47 -5.10 -14.64
C GLN A 151 12.18 -5.53 -13.92
N ALA A 152 12.27 -6.36 -12.88
CA ALA A 152 11.15 -6.74 -12.03
C ALA A 152 10.52 -5.52 -11.34
N PHE A 153 11.31 -4.54 -10.90
CA PHE A 153 10.78 -3.28 -10.40
C PHE A 153 10.12 -2.43 -11.50
N CYS A 154 10.68 -2.43 -12.71
CA CYS A 154 10.16 -1.66 -13.83
C CYS A 154 8.82 -2.19 -14.39
N THR A 155 8.48 -3.47 -14.16
CA THR A 155 7.17 -4.03 -14.53
C THR A 155 6.00 -3.38 -13.78
N ARG A 156 6.30 -2.66 -12.69
CA ARG A 156 5.32 -1.94 -11.86
C ARG A 156 5.26 -0.47 -12.27
N THR A 157 4.56 -0.22 -13.37
CA THR A 157 4.20 1.11 -13.88
C THR A 157 5.32 2.03 -14.35
N VAL A 158 6.60 1.61 -14.35
CA VAL A 158 7.73 2.48 -14.73
C VAL A 158 8.15 2.28 -16.17
N GLY A 159 8.32 1.05 -16.64
CA GLY A 159 8.59 0.85 -18.07
C GLY A 159 10.01 1.03 -18.55
N PHE A 160 10.99 1.28 -17.67
CA PHE A 160 12.39 1.27 -18.09
C PHE A 160 12.82 -0.13 -18.49
N THR A 161 13.69 -0.18 -19.50
CA THR A 161 14.25 -1.43 -20.02
C THR A 161 15.78 -1.37 -19.90
N VAL A 162 16.34 -2.29 -19.12
CA VAL A 162 17.80 -2.43 -18.95
C VAL A 162 18.38 -3.54 -19.82
N MET A 163 17.51 -4.39 -20.36
CA MET A 163 17.80 -5.50 -21.26
C MET A 163 16.78 -5.46 -22.40
N ASP A 164 17.09 -6.07 -23.55
CA ASP A 164 16.10 -6.21 -24.61
C ASP A 164 15.05 -7.26 -24.20
N LEU A 165 13.81 -6.81 -24.00
CA LEU A 165 12.72 -7.68 -23.57
C LEU A 165 12.33 -8.70 -24.63
N SER A 166 12.63 -8.44 -25.90
CA SER A 166 12.31 -9.35 -27.00
C SER A 166 13.23 -10.57 -27.06
N GLU A 167 14.44 -10.45 -26.51
CA GLU A 167 15.44 -11.52 -26.44
C GLU A 167 15.29 -12.37 -25.18
N LEU A 168 14.47 -11.92 -24.21
CA LEU A 168 14.14 -12.71 -23.03
C LEU A 168 13.30 -13.94 -23.41
N HIS A 169 13.49 -15.02 -22.66
CA HIS A 169 12.69 -16.21 -22.82
C HIS A 169 11.19 -15.93 -22.64
N ALA A 170 10.35 -16.60 -23.44
CA ALA A 170 8.90 -16.37 -23.46
C ALA A 170 8.23 -16.52 -22.08
N ALA A 171 8.74 -17.42 -21.22
CA ALA A 171 8.25 -17.59 -19.85
C ALA A 171 8.40 -16.31 -19.01
N VAL A 172 9.51 -15.57 -19.17
CA VAL A 172 9.78 -14.31 -18.45
C VAL A 172 8.93 -13.18 -19.04
N GLN A 173 8.79 -13.13 -20.36
CA GLN A 173 7.87 -12.19 -21.02
C GLN A 173 6.42 -12.37 -20.51
N VAL A 174 5.96 -13.60 -20.34
CA VAL A 174 4.64 -13.91 -19.76
C VAL A 174 4.55 -13.52 -18.29
N SER A 175 5.58 -13.77 -17.47
CA SER A 175 5.61 -13.33 -16.06
C SER A 175 5.53 -11.81 -15.96
N TYR A 176 6.29 -11.08 -16.77
CA TYR A 176 6.23 -9.62 -16.83
C TYR A 176 4.85 -9.12 -17.27
N MET A 177 4.23 -9.77 -18.25
CA MET A 177 2.87 -9.44 -18.68
C MET A 177 1.85 -9.64 -17.54
N LEU A 178 1.95 -10.73 -16.79
CA LEU A 178 1.11 -10.97 -15.62
C LEU A 178 1.34 -9.91 -14.53
N MET A 179 2.59 -9.53 -14.26
CA MET A 179 2.89 -8.49 -13.27
C MET A 179 2.43 -7.10 -13.67
N MET A 180 2.63 -6.70 -14.93
CA MET A 180 2.12 -5.41 -15.42
C MET A 180 0.61 -5.28 -15.18
N TYR A 181 -0.13 -6.39 -15.35
CA TYR A 181 -1.55 -6.42 -15.11
C TYR A 181 -1.92 -6.37 -13.62
N ILE A 182 -1.28 -7.18 -12.76
CA ILE A 182 -1.61 -7.33 -11.34
C ILE A 182 -1.01 -6.22 -10.45
N SER A 183 0.09 -5.58 -10.85
CA SER A 183 0.90 -4.68 -10.03
C SER A 183 0.14 -3.55 -9.33
N VAL A 184 -0.93 -3.05 -9.93
CA VAL A 184 -1.76 -1.96 -9.37
C VAL A 184 -2.74 -2.47 -8.30
N MET A 185 -3.09 -3.76 -8.32
CA MET A 185 -4.14 -4.34 -7.46
C MET A 185 -3.83 -4.27 -5.96
N PRO A 186 -2.62 -4.57 -5.47
CA PRO A 186 -2.33 -4.50 -4.03
C PRO A 186 -2.53 -3.09 -3.45
N LEU A 187 -2.12 -2.06 -4.20
CA LEU A 187 -2.33 -0.66 -3.81
C LEU A 187 -3.82 -0.30 -3.82
N ALA A 188 -4.53 -0.62 -4.90
CA ALA A 188 -5.96 -0.36 -5.02
C ALA A 188 -6.80 -1.07 -3.94
N ILE A 189 -6.48 -2.34 -3.62
CA ILE A 189 -7.12 -3.10 -2.54
C ILE A 189 -6.86 -2.43 -1.19
N SER A 190 -5.64 -1.96 -0.93
CA SER A 190 -5.31 -1.26 0.32
C SER A 190 -6.14 0.02 0.48
N ILE A 191 -6.29 0.80 -0.60
CA ILE A 191 -7.13 2.01 -0.64
C ILE A 191 -8.61 1.67 -0.41
N ARG A 192 -9.15 0.61 -1.01
CA ARG A 192 -10.57 0.27 -0.83
C ARG A 192 -10.85 -0.30 0.55
N ARG A 193 -9.99 -1.18 1.05
CA ARG A 193 -10.14 -1.81 2.37
C ARG A 193 -10.14 -0.78 3.48
N THR A 194 -9.26 0.20 3.41
CA THR A 194 -9.14 1.17 4.49
C THR A 194 -10.09 2.37 4.35
N ASN A 195 -10.89 2.46 3.27
CA ASN A 195 -11.99 3.45 3.12
C ASN A 195 -13.17 3.11 4.07
N VAL A 196 -13.46 1.81 4.24
CA VAL A 196 -14.54 1.32 5.11
C VAL A 196 -14.32 1.65 6.60
N TYR A 197 -13.06 1.74 7.04
CA TYR A 197 -12.70 2.06 8.43
C TYR A 197 -13.05 3.51 8.83
N GLU A 198 -13.44 4.36 7.88
CA GLU A 198 -13.71 5.80 8.07
C GLU A 198 -15.18 6.22 7.87
N GLU A 199 -16.07 5.29 7.54
CA GLU A 199 -17.52 5.55 7.61
C GLU A 199 -18.01 5.78 9.05
N GLN A 200 -17.15 5.56 10.05
CA GLN A 200 -17.43 5.72 11.47
C GLN A 200 -17.05 7.12 12.00
N SER A 201 -18.02 7.80 12.63
CA SER A 201 -17.90 9.15 13.18
C SER A 201 -16.82 9.28 14.28
N LEU A 202 -16.21 10.47 14.37
CA LEU A 202 -15.19 10.78 15.39
C LEU A 202 -15.79 10.64 16.81
N GLY A 203 -15.08 9.96 17.70
CA GLY A 203 -15.44 9.84 19.13
C GLY A 203 -16.14 8.53 19.51
N VAL A 204 -16.60 7.74 18.55
CA VAL A 204 -17.20 6.42 18.78
C VAL A 204 -16.16 5.33 18.52
N TYR A 205 -15.31 5.09 19.50
CA TYR A 205 -14.51 3.86 19.50
C TYR A 205 -15.39 2.76 20.07
N ALA A 206 -15.92 1.89 19.20
CA ALA A 206 -16.48 0.63 19.67
C ALA A 206 -15.34 -0.11 20.38
N ARG A 207 -15.39 -0.13 21.72
CA ARG A 207 -14.40 -0.83 22.53
C ARG A 207 -14.42 -2.29 22.11
N GLU A 208 -13.27 -2.73 21.62
CA GLU A 208 -12.95 -4.01 21.01
C GLU A 208 -13.29 -5.17 21.96
N ASN A 209 -14.55 -5.62 21.95
CA ASN A 209 -15.00 -6.83 22.62
C ASN A 209 -15.75 -7.79 21.69
N ASN A 210 -15.95 -7.42 20.41
CA ASN A 210 -16.58 -8.28 19.41
C ASN A 210 -15.55 -8.73 18.37
N GLN A 211 -14.48 -9.36 18.83
CA GLN A 211 -13.55 -10.09 17.98
C GLN A 211 -14.19 -11.38 17.41
N SER A 212 -15.34 -11.81 17.92
CA SER A 212 -16.00 -13.07 17.53
C SER A 212 -16.91 -12.95 16.29
N ASP A 213 -17.42 -11.77 15.95
CA ASP A 213 -18.52 -11.66 14.97
C ASP A 213 -18.09 -11.15 13.59
N ILE A 214 -16.85 -10.66 13.47
CA ILE A 214 -16.23 -10.29 12.18
C ILE A 214 -15.35 -11.44 11.63
N GLU A 215 -15.06 -12.47 12.43
CA GLU A 215 -14.28 -13.64 12.00
C GLU A 215 -15.04 -14.65 11.12
N ASN A 216 -16.38 -14.61 11.10
CA ASN A 216 -17.18 -15.59 10.34
C ASN A 216 -17.47 -15.20 8.88
N GLY A 217 -17.04 -14.01 8.45
CA GLY A 217 -16.93 -13.68 7.03
C GLY A 217 -15.50 -13.94 6.59
N THR A 218 -15.23 -15.13 6.05
CA THR A 218 -13.88 -15.50 5.58
C THR A 218 -13.23 -14.35 4.78
N PRO A 219 -12.04 -13.86 5.16
CA PRO A 219 -11.37 -12.74 4.47
C PRO A 219 -11.06 -13.04 3.00
N SER A 220 -11.07 -14.32 2.61
CA SER A 220 -10.94 -14.77 1.23
C SER A 220 -12.18 -14.50 0.37
N ASN A 221 -13.40 -14.50 0.94
CA ASN A 221 -14.61 -14.38 0.14
C ASN A 221 -14.88 -12.94 -0.31
N TYR A 222 -14.55 -11.93 0.52
CA TYR A 222 -14.72 -10.53 0.14
C TYR A 222 -13.62 -10.06 -0.83
N VAL A 223 -12.35 -10.42 -0.57
CA VAL A 223 -11.23 -10.14 -1.49
C VAL A 223 -11.41 -10.91 -2.79
N GLY A 224 -11.83 -12.18 -2.74
CA GLY A 224 -12.07 -13.03 -3.91
C GLY A 224 -13.24 -12.54 -4.77
N ALA A 225 -14.35 -12.11 -4.18
CA ALA A 225 -15.47 -11.54 -4.92
C ALA A 225 -15.11 -10.20 -5.57
N HIS A 226 -14.35 -9.35 -4.87
CA HIS A 226 -13.93 -8.05 -5.40
C HIS A 226 -12.82 -8.17 -6.47
N LEU A 227 -11.92 -9.14 -6.30
CA LEU A 227 -10.89 -9.52 -7.27
C LEU A 227 -11.53 -10.13 -8.51
N ARG A 228 -12.48 -11.07 -8.35
CA ARG A 228 -13.24 -11.67 -9.47
C ARG A 228 -13.99 -10.62 -10.28
N ASN A 229 -14.74 -9.73 -9.63
CA ASN A 229 -15.51 -8.73 -10.36
C ASN A 229 -14.59 -7.74 -11.09
N GLN A 230 -13.49 -7.29 -10.49
CA GLN A 230 -12.53 -6.41 -11.19
C GLN A 230 -11.81 -7.10 -12.33
N LEU A 231 -11.26 -8.29 -12.09
CA LEU A 231 -10.57 -9.07 -13.12
C LEU A 231 -11.51 -9.34 -14.30
N SER A 232 -12.76 -9.72 -14.03
CA SER A 232 -13.74 -9.98 -15.09
C SER A 232 -14.16 -8.74 -15.88
N TYR A 233 -14.34 -7.58 -15.24
CA TYR A 233 -14.68 -6.34 -15.95
C TYR A 233 -13.49 -5.79 -16.76
N ASP A 234 -12.27 -5.93 -16.24
CA ASP A 234 -11.08 -5.37 -16.86
C ASP A 234 -10.54 -6.23 -18.03
N ILE A 235 -10.67 -7.56 -17.92
CA ILE A 235 -10.25 -8.50 -18.97
C ILE A 235 -11.05 -8.32 -20.28
N TRP A 236 -12.35 -7.97 -20.19
CA TRP A 236 -13.18 -7.74 -21.38
C TRP A 236 -12.61 -6.64 -22.29
N TYR A 237 -12.15 -5.52 -21.73
CA TYR A 237 -11.58 -4.43 -22.50
C TYR A 237 -10.26 -4.81 -23.17
N ILE A 238 -9.43 -5.61 -22.49
CA ILE A 238 -8.17 -6.13 -23.06
C ILE A 238 -8.46 -7.04 -24.26
N PHE A 239 -9.42 -7.96 -24.14
CA PHE A 239 -9.80 -8.82 -25.26
C PHE A 239 -10.45 -8.05 -26.42
N LEU A 240 -11.29 -7.06 -26.11
CA LEU A 240 -11.87 -6.20 -27.14
C LEU A 240 -10.79 -5.40 -27.87
N GLY A 241 -9.84 -4.80 -27.14
CA GLY A 241 -8.70 -4.09 -27.72
C GLY A 241 -7.84 -5.00 -28.60
N LEU A 242 -7.55 -6.22 -28.12
CA LEU A 242 -6.82 -7.23 -28.89
C LEU A 242 -7.55 -7.59 -30.17
N PHE A 243 -8.87 -7.83 -30.10
CA PHE A 243 -9.68 -8.16 -31.27
C PHE A 243 -9.65 -7.03 -32.31
N VAL A 244 -9.86 -5.78 -31.90
CA VAL A 244 -9.85 -4.63 -32.82
C VAL A 244 -8.47 -4.42 -33.44
N ILE A 245 -7.38 -4.52 -32.66
CA ILE A 245 -6.01 -4.37 -33.21
C ILE A 245 -5.68 -5.53 -34.16
N CYS A 246 -6.07 -6.77 -33.84
CA CYS A 246 -5.88 -7.91 -34.73
C CYS A 246 -6.66 -7.76 -36.05
N LEU A 247 -7.84 -7.13 -36.05
CA LEU A 247 -8.56 -6.79 -37.27
C LEU A 247 -7.85 -5.71 -38.09
N ALA A 248 -7.42 -4.63 -37.44
CA ALA A 248 -6.75 -3.51 -38.10
C ALA A 248 -5.36 -3.89 -38.66
N GLU A 249 -4.59 -4.69 -37.92
CA GLU A 249 -3.26 -5.19 -38.30
C GLU A 249 -3.30 -6.55 -39.02
N GLY A 250 -4.51 -7.05 -39.37
CA GLY A 250 -4.69 -8.40 -39.91
C GLY A 250 -3.89 -8.68 -41.18
N GLY A 251 -3.61 -7.64 -41.99
CA GLY A 251 -2.73 -7.74 -43.15
C GLY A 251 -1.29 -8.07 -42.78
N ARG A 252 -0.73 -7.39 -41.76
CA ARG A 252 0.65 -7.59 -41.28
C ARG A 252 0.81 -8.90 -40.51
N LEU A 253 -0.19 -9.25 -39.71
CA LEU A 253 -0.26 -10.54 -39.00
C LEU A 253 -0.24 -11.73 -39.98
N ARG A 254 -0.96 -11.61 -41.11
CA ARG A 254 -1.00 -12.67 -42.14
C ARG A 254 0.31 -12.80 -42.90
N GLN A 255 1.02 -11.70 -43.09
CA GLN A 255 2.34 -11.67 -43.72
C GLN A 255 3.45 -12.23 -42.80
N GLN A 256 3.14 -12.56 -41.55
CA GLN A 256 4.09 -13.03 -40.53
C GLN A 256 5.32 -12.12 -40.44
N ASP A 257 5.11 -10.80 -40.38
CA ASP A 257 6.22 -9.87 -40.15
C ASP A 257 6.91 -10.21 -38.82
N PHE A 258 8.24 -10.07 -38.80
CA PHE A 258 9.18 -10.65 -37.84
C PHE A 258 8.82 -10.37 -36.37
N ARG A 259 8.16 -9.24 -36.08
CA ARG A 259 7.75 -8.84 -34.73
C ARG A 259 6.26 -8.56 -34.54
N PHE A 260 5.43 -8.70 -35.59
CA PHE A 260 3.98 -8.59 -35.47
C PHE A 260 3.36 -9.96 -35.18
N SER A 261 3.42 -10.35 -33.91
CA SER A 261 2.71 -11.53 -33.40
C SER A 261 1.54 -11.13 -32.51
N VAL A 262 0.54 -12.01 -32.38
CA VAL A 262 -0.57 -11.81 -31.45
C VAL A 262 -0.05 -11.63 -30.02
N PHE A 263 1.03 -12.33 -29.66
CA PHE A 263 1.70 -12.18 -28.38
C PHE A 263 2.30 -10.78 -28.18
N ALA A 264 3.01 -10.26 -29.17
CA ALA A 264 3.60 -8.93 -29.09
C ALA A 264 2.54 -7.82 -29.00
N ILE A 265 1.45 -7.97 -29.74
CA ILE A 265 0.28 -7.08 -29.64
C ILE A 265 -0.34 -7.15 -28.25
N LEU A 266 -0.53 -8.35 -27.71
CA LEU A 266 -1.07 -8.54 -26.36
C LEU A 266 -0.15 -7.90 -25.30
N PHE A 267 1.16 -8.04 -25.45
CA PHE A 267 2.15 -7.42 -24.57
C PHE A 267 2.03 -5.88 -24.57
N GLU A 268 1.93 -5.25 -25.75
CA GLU A 268 1.70 -3.80 -25.87
C GLU A 268 0.38 -3.37 -25.23
N ILE A 269 -0.71 -4.13 -25.44
CA ILE A 269 -2.02 -3.80 -24.86
C ILE A 269 -1.97 -3.87 -23.33
N ILE A 270 -1.35 -4.91 -22.77
CA ILE A 270 -1.27 -5.08 -21.31
C ILE A 270 -0.33 -4.04 -20.71
N SER A 271 0.77 -3.69 -21.38
CA SER A 271 1.65 -2.59 -20.98
C SER A 271 0.91 -1.24 -21.01
N ALA A 272 0.15 -0.97 -22.06
CA ALA A 272 -0.67 0.25 -22.19
C ALA A 272 -1.76 0.32 -21.11
N TYR A 273 -2.49 -0.77 -20.91
CA TYR A 273 -3.54 -0.90 -19.89
C TYR A 273 -2.98 -0.82 -18.46
N GLY A 274 -1.81 -1.42 -18.23
CA GLY A 274 -1.08 -1.32 -16.98
C GLY A 274 -0.44 0.05 -16.77
N THR A 275 -0.45 0.93 -17.77
CA THR A 275 0.33 2.18 -17.83
C THR A 275 1.78 1.94 -17.43
N VAL A 276 2.38 0.87 -17.95
CA VAL A 276 3.76 0.47 -17.62
C VAL A 276 4.75 1.07 -18.59
N GLY A 277 4.49 1.01 -19.89
CA GLY A 277 5.36 1.61 -20.90
C GLY A 277 6.50 0.72 -21.38
N MET A 278 6.57 -0.54 -20.94
CA MET A 278 7.47 -1.53 -21.55
C MET A 278 6.98 -1.92 -22.94
N SER A 279 7.90 -2.18 -23.86
CA SER A 279 7.63 -2.58 -25.23
C SER A 279 8.62 -3.66 -25.67
N LEU A 280 8.19 -4.56 -26.56
CA LEU A 280 9.11 -5.48 -27.25
C LEU A 280 9.88 -4.78 -28.38
N GLY A 281 9.53 -3.52 -28.70
CA GLY A 281 10.18 -2.68 -29.70
C GLY A 281 10.11 -3.22 -31.13
N TYR A 282 10.70 -2.50 -32.08
CA TYR A 282 10.84 -2.96 -33.46
C TYR A 282 12.26 -2.64 -33.99
N PRO A 283 12.91 -3.50 -34.77
CA PRO A 283 14.37 -3.43 -34.95
C PRO A 283 14.83 -2.24 -35.80
N THR A 284 13.93 -1.68 -36.62
CA THR A 284 14.23 -0.60 -37.55
C THR A 284 13.95 0.79 -37.01
N VAL A 285 13.27 0.90 -35.86
CA VAL A 285 12.85 2.18 -35.29
C VAL A 285 13.12 2.23 -33.79
N ASN A 286 13.51 3.41 -33.31
CA ASN A 286 13.72 3.65 -31.88
C ASN A 286 12.40 3.89 -31.11
N THR A 287 11.26 3.63 -31.74
CA THR A 287 9.94 3.79 -31.11
C THR A 287 9.45 2.44 -30.58
N SER A 288 8.48 2.48 -29.65
CA SER A 288 7.76 1.28 -29.21
C SER A 288 7.12 0.57 -30.41
N LEU A 289 6.78 -0.72 -30.25
CA LEU A 289 6.08 -1.48 -31.29
C LEU A 289 4.77 -0.78 -31.71
N SER A 290 4.09 -0.14 -30.76
CA SER A 290 2.91 0.71 -31.00
C SER A 290 3.15 1.91 -31.92
N GLY A 291 4.40 2.35 -32.12
CA GLY A 291 4.77 3.34 -33.12
C GLY A 291 4.54 2.88 -34.56
N GLN A 292 4.67 1.57 -34.81
CA GLN A 292 4.46 0.93 -36.12
C GLN A 292 3.00 0.57 -36.42
N PHE A 293 2.10 0.75 -35.44
CA PHE A 293 0.68 0.46 -35.60
C PHE A 293 -0.02 1.44 -36.54
N THR A 294 -1.11 0.97 -37.16
CA THR A 294 -2.06 1.81 -37.91
C THR A 294 -2.74 2.84 -37.00
N VAL A 295 -3.35 3.85 -37.61
CA VAL A 295 -4.05 4.92 -36.86
C VAL A 295 -5.14 4.36 -35.94
N ILE A 296 -5.89 3.36 -36.42
CA ILE A 296 -6.96 2.71 -35.63
C ILE A 296 -6.36 2.03 -34.40
N SER A 297 -5.32 1.21 -34.60
CA SER A 297 -4.64 0.51 -33.51
C SER A 297 -4.01 1.47 -32.49
N LYS A 298 -3.46 2.61 -32.93
CA LYS A 298 -2.95 3.67 -32.04
C LYS A 298 -4.06 4.29 -31.19
N LEU A 299 -5.23 4.55 -31.76
CA LEU A 299 -6.39 5.06 -30.99
C LEU A 299 -6.85 4.05 -29.93
N VAL A 300 -6.81 2.75 -30.24
CA VAL A 300 -7.12 1.70 -29.26
C VAL A 300 -6.10 1.72 -28.12
N ILE A 301 -4.79 1.80 -28.42
CA ILE A 301 -3.75 1.88 -27.38
C ILE A 301 -3.97 3.11 -26.48
N ILE A 302 -4.28 4.28 -27.06
CA ILE A 302 -4.58 5.50 -26.28
C ILE A 302 -5.79 5.27 -25.35
N ALA A 303 -6.87 4.67 -25.87
CA ALA A 303 -8.05 4.34 -25.06
C ALA A 303 -7.72 3.37 -23.91
N MET A 304 -6.84 2.38 -24.17
CA MET A 304 -6.38 1.43 -23.15
C MET A 304 -5.54 2.10 -22.06
N MET A 305 -4.68 3.07 -22.41
CA MET A 305 -3.93 3.86 -21.43
C MET A 305 -4.85 4.67 -20.52
N ILE A 306 -5.84 5.36 -21.09
CA ILE A 306 -6.80 6.16 -20.33
C ILE A 306 -7.62 5.26 -19.40
N ARG A 307 -8.14 4.14 -19.92
CA ARG A 307 -8.92 3.19 -19.12
C ARG A 307 -8.08 2.56 -18.01
N GLY A 308 -6.85 2.19 -18.34
CA GLY A 308 -5.84 1.68 -17.41
C GLY A 308 -5.59 2.61 -16.24
N ARG A 309 -5.40 3.91 -16.52
CA ARG A 309 -5.20 4.92 -15.46
C ARG A 309 -6.41 5.08 -14.54
N HIS A 310 -7.62 4.88 -15.05
CA HIS A 310 -8.86 5.02 -14.28
C HIS A 310 -9.26 3.77 -13.47
N ARG A 311 -8.62 2.60 -13.65
CA ARG A 311 -9.01 1.37 -12.92
C ARG A 311 -8.67 1.40 -11.42
N GLY A 312 -7.66 2.19 -11.04
CA GLY A 312 -7.23 2.35 -9.66
C GLY A 312 -8.11 3.30 -8.83
N LEU A 313 -9.02 4.05 -9.46
CA LEU A 313 -9.86 5.02 -8.77
C LEU A 313 -10.89 4.30 -7.86
N PRO A 314 -11.15 4.81 -6.65
CA PRO A 314 -12.23 4.32 -5.82
C PRO A 314 -13.58 4.61 -6.50
N TYR A 315 -14.55 3.70 -6.35
CA TYR A 315 -15.90 3.86 -6.91
C TYR A 315 -16.69 5.02 -6.27
N THR A 316 -16.22 5.53 -5.12
CA THR A 316 -16.79 6.64 -4.38
C THR A 316 -15.71 7.66 -4.04
N ILE A 317 -16.10 8.94 -4.01
CA ILE A 317 -15.22 10.03 -3.59
C ILE A 317 -14.83 9.80 -2.12
N ASP A 318 -13.54 9.91 -1.82
CA ASP A 318 -13.01 9.75 -0.47
C ASP A 318 -13.68 10.72 0.50
N ARG A 319 -14.15 10.23 1.66
CA ARG A 319 -14.81 11.06 2.68
C ARG A 319 -13.85 12.13 3.23
N ALA A 320 -12.54 11.89 3.22
CA ALA A 320 -11.54 12.88 3.60
C ALA A 320 -11.57 14.15 2.71
N ILE A 321 -12.15 14.05 1.50
CA ILE A 321 -12.29 15.14 0.53
C ILE A 321 -13.75 15.59 0.41
N MET A 322 -14.71 14.81 0.93
CA MET A 322 -16.13 15.11 0.82
C MET A 322 -16.49 16.29 1.71
N LEU A 323 -17.02 17.35 1.10
CA LEU A 323 -17.51 18.54 1.80
C LEU A 323 -18.63 18.14 2.78
N PRO A 324 -18.71 18.77 3.97
CA PRO A 324 -19.69 18.42 4.98
C PRO A 324 -21.12 18.65 4.47
N ASP A 325 -21.77 17.56 4.05
CA ASP A 325 -23.16 17.55 3.57
C ASP A 325 -24.15 17.30 4.72
N ALA A 326 -25.40 17.73 4.56
CA ALA A 326 -26.46 17.60 5.55
C ALA A 326 -26.79 16.13 5.86
N GLU A 327 -26.72 15.24 4.87
CA GLU A 327 -26.94 13.80 5.03
C GLU A 327 -25.79 13.12 5.80
N MET A 328 -24.53 13.53 5.59
CA MET A 328 -23.40 13.06 6.41
C MET A 328 -23.58 13.43 7.89
N ARG A 329 -23.98 14.68 8.17
CA ARG A 329 -24.26 15.12 9.55
C ARG A 329 -25.43 14.36 10.20
N LYS A 330 -26.36 13.84 9.41
CA LYS A 330 -27.47 13.01 9.89
C LYS A 330 -26.99 11.60 10.23
N HIS A 331 -26.16 11.00 9.37
CA HIS A 331 -25.52 9.72 9.64
C HIS A 331 -24.60 9.77 10.86
N ASP A 332 -23.79 10.81 11.01
CA ASP A 332 -22.91 10.99 12.17
C ASP A 332 -23.70 11.08 13.47
N ARG A 333 -24.79 11.86 13.49
CA ARG A 333 -25.71 11.98 14.63
C ARG A 333 -26.39 10.66 14.98
N MET A 334 -26.81 9.87 13.99
CA MET A 334 -27.38 8.54 14.23
C MET A 334 -26.34 7.60 14.83
N GLN A 335 -25.12 7.58 14.32
CA GLN A 335 -24.03 6.76 14.86
C GLN A 335 -23.66 7.15 16.29
N GLU A 336 -23.56 8.45 16.57
CA GLU A 336 -23.33 8.98 17.92
C GLU A 336 -24.44 8.56 18.90
N THR A 337 -25.71 8.66 18.46
CA THR A 337 -26.85 8.21 19.25
C THR A 337 -26.78 6.71 19.54
N HIS A 338 -26.43 5.89 18.55
CA HIS A 338 -26.27 4.45 18.71
C HIS A 338 -25.09 4.09 19.65
N ALA A 339 -24.06 4.93 19.68
CA ALA A 339 -22.92 4.75 20.59
C ALA A 339 -23.29 5.05 22.05
N LEU A 340 -23.98 6.18 22.27
CA LEU A 340 -24.49 6.57 23.59
C LEU A 340 -25.50 5.54 24.13
N GLN A 341 -26.36 4.99 23.27
CA GLN A 341 -27.25 3.90 23.65
C GLN A 341 -26.48 2.63 24.04
N ARG A 342 -25.39 2.31 23.33
CA ARG A 342 -24.52 1.17 23.67
C ARG A 342 -23.77 1.36 25.00
N SER A 343 -23.25 2.56 25.28
CA SER A 343 -22.64 2.82 26.59
C SER A 343 -23.66 2.71 27.73
N ASN A 344 -24.86 3.26 27.52
CA ASN A 344 -25.92 3.25 28.54
C ASN A 344 -26.43 1.83 28.83
N THR A 345 -26.55 0.98 27.81
CA THR A 345 -26.96 -0.43 27.97
C THR A 345 -25.89 -1.28 28.68
N LEU A 346 -24.60 -1.01 28.45
CA LEU A 346 -23.50 -1.64 29.18
C LEU A 346 -23.49 -1.24 30.67
N GLU A 347 -23.69 0.04 30.98
CA GLU A 347 -23.78 0.52 32.36
C GLU A 347 -24.99 -0.07 33.10
N GLN A 348 -26.15 -0.15 32.45
CA GLN A 348 -27.35 -0.77 33.03
C GLN A 348 -27.16 -2.28 33.28
N SER A 349 -26.45 -2.98 32.38
CA SER A 349 -26.16 -4.43 32.54
C SER A 349 -25.19 -4.71 33.70
N ALA A 350 -24.17 -3.86 33.89
CA ALA A 350 -23.28 -3.92 35.05
C ALA A 350 -24.02 -3.65 36.37
N THR A 351 -25.02 -2.76 36.33
CA THR A 351 -25.85 -2.43 37.50
C THR A 351 -26.82 -3.57 37.84
N HIS A 352 -27.40 -4.24 36.83
CA HIS A 352 -28.29 -5.39 37.03
C HIS A 352 -27.59 -6.64 37.57
N THR A 353 -26.34 -6.90 37.16
CA THR A 353 -25.54 -8.01 37.71
C THR A 353 -25.16 -7.79 39.17
N LEU A 354 -24.79 -6.56 39.55
CA LEU A 354 -24.55 -6.19 40.95
C LEU A 354 -25.83 -6.30 41.81
N ARG A 355 -26.97 -5.88 41.27
CA ARG A 355 -28.26 -5.99 41.97
C ARG A 355 -28.68 -7.45 42.18
N ARG A 356 -28.42 -8.34 41.22
CA ARG A 356 -28.73 -9.78 41.33
C ARG A 356 -27.91 -10.46 42.43
N VAL A 357 -26.63 -10.10 42.56
CA VAL A 357 -25.74 -10.56 43.65
C VAL A 357 -26.20 -10.02 45.01
N ALA A 358 -26.64 -8.77 45.08
CA ALA A 358 -27.14 -8.18 46.33
C ALA A 358 -28.49 -8.78 46.78
N THR A 359 -29.38 -9.14 45.86
CA THR A 359 -30.68 -9.74 46.19
C THR A 359 -30.59 -11.22 46.56
N GLN A 360 -29.52 -11.93 46.16
CA GLN A 360 -29.32 -13.35 46.46
C GLN A 360 -28.58 -13.58 47.80
N GLY A 361 -28.35 -12.52 48.60
CA GLY A 361 -27.78 -12.59 49.94
C GLY A 361 -28.80 -12.47 51.09
N GLY A 362 -30.11 -12.51 50.79
CA GLY A 362 -31.17 -12.17 51.73
C GLY A 362 -31.72 -13.29 52.60
N SER A 363 -31.33 -14.56 52.41
CA SER A 363 -31.89 -15.65 53.22
C SER A 363 -30.98 -16.88 53.27
N GLY A 364 -30.37 -17.12 54.43
CA GLY A 364 -29.91 -18.46 54.85
C GLY A 364 -28.40 -18.61 55.11
N GLY A 365 -28.01 -18.47 56.39
CA GLY A 365 -26.84 -19.13 57.01
C GLY A 365 -25.43 -18.70 56.58
N PRO A 366 -24.40 -18.89 57.43
CA PRO A 366 -23.03 -18.50 57.10
C PRO A 366 -22.48 -19.40 55.99
N ILE A 367 -22.24 -18.82 54.82
CA ILE A 367 -21.65 -19.53 53.69
C ILE A 367 -20.15 -19.67 53.96
N ASP A 368 -19.74 -20.92 54.06
CA ASP A 368 -18.36 -21.40 54.16
C ASP A 368 -17.51 -20.80 53.02
N ALA A 369 -16.57 -19.94 53.37
CA ALA A 369 -15.71 -19.18 52.44
C ALA A 369 -14.56 -20.04 51.91
N GLY A 370 -14.87 -21.22 51.34
CA GLY A 370 -13.88 -22.26 51.08
C GLY A 370 -13.36 -22.39 49.65
N GLN A 371 -14.11 -22.06 48.59
CA GLN A 371 -13.80 -22.68 47.27
C GLN A 371 -13.76 -21.79 46.01
N ASN A 372 -13.96 -20.47 46.08
CA ASN A 372 -13.88 -19.63 44.87
C ASN A 372 -12.59 -18.80 44.81
N LEU A 373 -11.74 -19.11 43.82
CA LEU A 373 -10.46 -18.43 43.54
C LEU A 373 -10.65 -16.90 43.36
N LEU A 374 -11.76 -16.49 42.75
CA LEU A 374 -12.14 -15.09 42.54
C LEU A 374 -12.45 -14.35 43.86
N GLY A 375 -12.99 -15.06 44.86
CA GLY A 375 -13.27 -14.50 46.18
C GLY A 375 -11.98 -14.14 46.93
N ARG A 376 -10.97 -15.02 46.87
CA ARG A 376 -9.64 -14.75 47.45
C ARG A 376 -8.90 -13.61 46.76
N VAL A 377 -9.06 -13.46 45.45
CA VAL A 377 -8.43 -12.35 44.71
C VAL A 377 -9.09 -11.02 45.08
N TYR A 378 -10.41 -10.98 45.20
CA TYR A 378 -11.13 -9.74 45.55
C TYR A 378 -10.90 -9.29 46.99
N THR A 379 -10.92 -10.21 47.96
CA THR A 379 -10.62 -9.88 49.37
C THR A 379 -9.18 -9.42 49.54
N ASN A 380 -8.21 -10.07 48.89
CA ASN A 380 -6.81 -9.64 48.92
C ASN A 380 -6.59 -8.25 48.28
N VAL A 381 -7.33 -7.91 47.21
CA VAL A 381 -7.23 -6.59 46.57
C VAL A 381 -7.88 -5.50 47.44
N GLN A 382 -8.99 -5.80 48.11
CA GLN A 382 -9.62 -4.87 49.06
C GLN A 382 -8.76 -4.63 50.30
N ASP A 383 -8.18 -5.68 50.88
CA ASP A 383 -7.25 -5.56 52.02
C ASP A 383 -5.97 -4.80 51.64
N TYR A 384 -5.45 -5.01 50.43
CA TYR A 384 -4.31 -4.24 49.92
C TYR A 384 -4.66 -2.75 49.74
N ARG A 385 -5.85 -2.44 49.22
CA ARG A 385 -6.33 -1.04 49.08
C ARG A 385 -6.55 -0.38 50.44
N ARG A 386 -7.09 -1.11 51.42
CA ARG A 386 -7.31 -0.61 52.78
C ARG A 386 -6.00 -0.29 53.48
N ARG A 387 -5.02 -1.20 53.45
CA ARG A 387 -3.66 -0.95 53.98
C ARG A 387 -2.95 0.21 53.30
N ARG A 388 -3.21 0.43 52.00
CA ARG A 388 -2.68 1.59 51.25
C ARG A 388 -3.35 2.90 51.67
N HIS A 389 -4.64 2.89 52.01
CA HIS A 389 -5.35 4.03 52.56
C HIS A 389 -4.89 4.37 53.98
N GLU A 390 -4.77 3.37 54.86
CA GLU A 390 -4.24 3.54 56.22
C GLU A 390 -2.80 4.09 56.20
N ARG A 391 -1.94 3.63 55.28
CA ARG A 391 -0.59 4.20 55.06
C ARG A 391 -0.60 5.63 54.52
N LYS A 392 -1.59 6.03 53.72
CA LYS A 392 -1.74 7.40 53.21
C LYS A 392 -2.25 8.35 54.29
N GLU A 393 -3.14 7.89 55.17
CA GLU A 393 -3.60 8.68 56.32
C GLU A 393 -2.50 8.84 57.38
N ALA A 394 -1.73 7.78 57.66
CA ALA A 394 -0.56 7.86 58.56
C ALA A 394 0.52 8.85 58.05
N LYS A 395 0.68 8.98 56.72
CA LYS A 395 1.55 10.00 56.10
C LYS A 395 0.98 11.42 56.11
N LYS A 396 -0.35 11.57 56.14
CA LYS A 396 -1.01 12.89 56.25
C LYS A 396 -0.90 13.47 57.67
N LEU A 397 -0.88 12.60 58.69
CA LEU A 397 -0.76 13.01 60.09
C LEU A 397 0.66 13.47 60.49
N THR A 398 1.70 13.07 59.75
CA THR A 398 3.10 13.46 59.99
C THR A 398 3.57 14.71 59.22
N SER A 399 2.70 15.36 58.42
CA SER A 399 3.04 16.48 57.54
C SER A 399 2.36 17.81 57.91
N ARG A 400 2.06 18.05 59.19
CA ARG A 400 1.72 19.39 59.69
C ARG A 400 3.01 20.11 60.14
N ASN A 401 3.74 20.66 59.19
CA ASN A 401 4.74 21.70 59.45
C ASN A 401 4.29 22.97 58.69
N PRO A 402 3.98 24.10 59.38
CA PRO A 402 3.17 25.18 58.81
C PRO A 402 4.04 26.23 58.10
N ASN A 403 4.75 25.88 57.02
CA ASN A 403 5.62 26.86 56.34
C ASN A 403 5.67 26.80 54.81
N TYR A 404 4.60 26.39 54.13
CA TYR A 404 4.51 26.58 52.67
C TYR A 404 3.10 27.01 52.25
N ILE A 405 2.94 28.32 52.00
CA ILE A 405 1.81 28.92 51.29
C ILE A 405 2.14 28.84 49.79
N VAL A 406 1.40 28.04 49.03
CA VAL A 406 1.44 28.07 47.56
C VAL A 406 0.20 28.83 47.09
N THR A 407 0.43 30.06 46.64
CA THR A 407 -0.57 30.92 46.02
C THR A 407 -0.83 30.44 44.59
N THR A 408 -2.00 29.88 44.32
CA THR A 408 -2.50 29.68 42.95
C THR A 408 -2.96 31.02 42.39
N VAL A 409 -2.26 31.50 41.36
CA VAL A 409 -2.68 32.65 40.56
C VAL A 409 -3.77 32.17 39.60
N SER A 410 -4.99 32.65 39.82
CA SER A 410 -6.06 32.68 38.82
C SER A 410 -6.58 34.11 38.79
N ASN A 411 -6.44 34.81 37.66
CA ASN A 411 -7.52 35.61 37.04
C ASN A 411 -6.98 36.51 35.91
N ILE A 412 -7.75 36.46 34.80
CA ILE A 412 -8.07 37.51 33.81
C ILE A 412 -6.97 37.90 32.83
#